data_AF-A0A959Y530-F1
#
_entry.id   AF-A0A959Y530-F1
#
_cell.length_a   1.000
_cell.length_b   1.000
_cell.length_c   1.000
_cell.angle_alpha   90.00
_cell.angle_beta   90.00
_cell.angle_gamma   90.00
#
_symmetry.space_group_name_H-M   'P 1'
#
loop_
_entity.id
_entity.type
_entity.pdbx_description
1 polymer ?
#
loop_
_entity_poly.entity_id
_entity_poly.type
_entity_poly.pdbx_seq_one_letter_code
_entity_poly.pdbx_strand_id
1 'polypeptide(L)'
;MSADKKKGAADNAPVRVDPTKIHILRVNMVQGKLETTDEYLSDPKEPEGVRFGFGHRSGIDKERSQIYTRLFIDMEAQDGEGEPLGVKAAYVFDFELK
;
A
#
# COMPACT_ATOMS: atom_id res chain seq x y z
N MET A 1 29.04 52.28 -19.31
CA MET A 1 27.58 52.12 -19.10
C MET A 1 27.28 50.64 -19.33
N SER A 2 27.12 49.84 -18.27
CA SER A 2 25.83 49.53 -17.60
C SER A 2 24.83 48.92 -18.61
N ALA A 3 24.23 47.74 -18.43
CA ALA A 3 24.10 46.91 -17.25
C ALA A 3 23.74 45.45 -17.60
N ASP A 4 24.13 44.58 -16.68
CA ASP A 4 23.42 43.42 -16.13
C ASP A 4 22.90 42.25 -16.97
N LYS A 5 23.63 41.13 -16.76
CA LYS A 5 23.10 39.81 -16.43
C LYS A 5 21.79 39.85 -15.63
N LYS A 6 20.86 38.94 -15.94
CA LYS A 6 20.62 37.74 -15.10
C LYS A 6 19.59 36.82 -15.75
N LYS A 7 20.09 35.63 -16.13
CA LYS A 7 19.30 34.41 -16.32
C LYS A 7 18.38 34.22 -15.10
N GLY A 8 17.07 34.18 -15.32
CA GLY A 8 16.12 33.71 -14.32
C GLY A 8 16.37 32.22 -14.09
N ALA A 9 17.05 31.88 -13.01
CA ALA A 9 17.05 30.53 -12.49
C ALA A 9 15.62 30.23 -12.02
N ALA A 10 14.96 29.26 -12.64
CA ALA A 10 13.72 28.72 -12.13
C ALA A 10 14.01 28.19 -10.71
N ASP A 11 13.33 28.78 -9.75
CA ASP A 11 13.46 28.50 -8.33
C ASP A 11 12.89 27.09 -8.09
N ASN A 12 13.74 26.06 -8.22
CA ASN A 12 13.40 24.67 -7.93
C ASN A 12 13.37 24.46 -6.41
N ALA A 13 12.52 25.21 -5.71
CA ALA A 13 12.23 24.96 -4.32
C ALA A 13 11.53 23.58 -4.22
N PRO A 14 11.98 22.67 -3.33
CA PRO A 14 11.33 21.38 -3.17
C PRO A 14 9.88 21.59 -2.70
N VAL A 15 8.93 20.94 -3.39
CA VAL A 15 7.52 20.92 -2.97
C VAL A 15 7.46 20.24 -1.61
N ARG A 16 7.28 21.04 -0.56
CA ARG A 16 7.15 20.55 0.81
C ARG A 16 5.70 20.13 1.03
N VAL A 17 5.48 18.83 1.21
CA VAL A 17 4.16 18.30 1.60
C VAL A 17 3.86 18.75 3.03
N ASP A 18 2.70 19.39 3.21
CA ASP A 18 2.16 19.73 4.53
C ASP A 18 1.25 18.59 5.00
N PRO A 19 1.70 17.74 5.94
CA PRO A 19 0.93 16.58 6.38
C PRO A 19 -0.36 16.97 7.12
N THR A 20 -0.45 18.20 7.64
CA THR A 20 -1.65 18.67 8.35
C THR A 20 -2.88 18.81 7.44
N LYS A 21 -2.65 18.82 6.13
CA LYS A 21 -3.68 18.91 5.10
C LYS A 21 -4.14 17.56 4.56
N ILE A 22 -3.55 16.45 5.01
CA ILE A 22 -3.93 15.10 4.57
C ILE A 22 -4.96 14.55 5.54
N HIS A 23 -6.16 14.30 5.05
CA HIS A 23 -7.26 13.75 5.83
C HIS A 23 -7.72 12.43 5.22
N ILE A 24 -7.75 11.37 6.04
CA ILE A 24 -8.40 10.12 5.66
C ILE A 24 -9.91 10.33 5.77
N LEU A 25 -10.59 10.33 4.64
CA LEU A 25 -12.03 10.47 4.56
C LEU A 25 -12.74 9.13 4.79
N ARG A 26 -12.18 8.06 4.23
CA ARG A 26 -12.77 6.72 4.31
C ARG A 26 -11.70 5.65 4.19
N VAL A 27 -11.92 4.54 4.91
CA VAL A 27 -11.21 3.28 4.72
C VAL A 27 -12.24 2.17 4.53
N ASN A 28 -12.13 1.41 3.45
CA ASN A 28 -13.00 0.27 3.15
C ASN A 28 -12.19 -0.99 2.94
N MET A 29 -12.62 -2.11 3.49
CA MET A 29 -12.14 -3.42 3.03
C MET A 29 -12.94 -3.83 1.80
N VAL A 30 -12.28 -3.91 0.65
CA VAL A 30 -12.90 -4.28 -0.62
C VAL A 30 -12.99 -5.79 -0.76
N GLN A 31 -11.96 -6.49 -0.30
CA GLN A 31 -11.85 -7.93 -0.41
C GLN A 31 -11.09 -8.48 0.80
N GLY A 32 -11.58 -9.60 1.32
CA GLY A 32 -10.86 -10.48 2.23
C GLY A 32 -10.99 -11.91 1.72
N LYS A 33 -9.87 -12.62 1.62
CA LYS A 33 -9.81 -14.00 1.15
C LYS A 33 -8.87 -14.78 2.06
N LEU A 34 -9.28 -15.97 2.46
CA LEU A 34 -8.45 -16.94 3.17
C LEU A 34 -8.57 -18.27 2.42
N GLU A 35 -7.44 -18.86 2.09
CA GLU A 35 -7.33 -20.14 1.40
C GLU A 35 -6.42 -21.08 2.19
N THR A 36 -6.75 -22.36 2.16
CA THR A 36 -5.97 -23.42 2.80
C THR A 36 -5.95 -24.64 1.89
N THR A 37 -4.88 -25.43 1.94
CA THR A 37 -4.83 -26.72 1.26
C THR A 37 -5.38 -27.84 2.15
N ASP A 38 -5.74 -28.97 1.54
CA ASP A 38 -6.24 -30.14 2.25
C ASP A 38 -5.17 -30.76 3.16
N GLU A 39 -3.90 -30.70 2.75
CA GLU A 39 -2.78 -31.19 3.56
C GLU A 39 -2.73 -30.47 4.91
N TYR A 40 -2.80 -29.14 4.90
CA TYR A 40 -2.81 -28.35 6.14
C TYR A 40 -4.05 -28.61 6.99
N LEU A 41 -5.21 -28.82 6.37
CA LEU A 41 -6.43 -29.16 7.10
C LEU A 41 -6.36 -30.54 7.75
N SER A 42 -5.62 -31.47 7.15
CA SER A 42 -5.46 -32.84 7.66
C SER A 42 -4.42 -32.96 8.79
N ASP A 43 -3.36 -32.16 8.74
CA ASP A 43 -2.28 -32.13 9.73
C ASP A 43 -1.78 -30.69 9.94
N PRO A 44 -2.52 -29.87 10.71
CA PRO A 44 -2.21 -28.46 10.86
C PRO A 44 -0.94 -28.27 11.68
N LYS A 45 -0.02 -27.47 11.13
CA LYS A 45 1.21 -27.04 11.81
C LYS A 45 1.10 -25.60 12.26
N GLU A 46 1.70 -25.29 13.40
CA GLU A 46 1.76 -23.91 13.88
C GLU A 46 2.67 -23.08 12.97
N PRO A 47 2.23 -21.91 12.48
CA PRO A 47 3.08 -21.02 11.71
C PRO A 47 4.23 -20.46 12.55
N GLU A 48 5.45 -20.59 12.06
CA GLU A 48 6.65 -20.01 12.66
C GLU A 48 7.10 -18.73 11.92
N GLY A 49 6.57 -18.53 10.71
CA GLY A 49 6.82 -17.34 9.89
C GLY A 49 5.62 -16.95 9.04
N VAL A 50 5.68 -15.73 8.48
CA VAL A 50 4.70 -15.24 7.50
C VAL A 50 5.45 -14.48 6.41
N ARG A 51 5.23 -14.88 5.16
CA ARG A 51 5.68 -14.14 3.99
C ARG A 51 4.64 -13.08 3.64
N PHE A 52 5.07 -11.83 3.57
CA PHE A 52 4.20 -10.70 3.20
C PHE A 52 4.49 -10.19 1.79
N GLY A 53 3.44 -9.97 1.01
CA GLY A 53 3.44 -9.21 -0.23
C GLY A 53 2.64 -7.92 -0.04
N PHE A 54 3.22 -6.79 -0.41
CA PHE A 54 2.53 -5.49 -0.38
C PHE A 54 2.53 -4.88 -1.77
N GLY A 55 1.34 -4.51 -2.25
CA GLY A 55 1.15 -3.75 -3.47
C GLY A 55 0.28 -2.54 -3.19
N HIS A 56 0.41 -1.48 -3.98
CA HIS A 56 -0.54 -0.38 -3.90
C HIS A 56 -0.80 0.24 -5.28
N ARG A 57 -1.95 0.89 -5.41
CA ARG A 57 -2.31 1.69 -6.57
C ARG A 57 -2.99 2.96 -6.10
N SER A 58 -2.47 4.11 -6.53
CA SER A 58 -3.06 5.42 -6.20
C SER A 58 -3.55 6.14 -7.45
N GLY A 59 -4.53 7.01 -7.27
CA GLY A 59 -5.09 7.86 -8.32
C GLY A 59 -5.68 9.14 -7.74
N ILE A 60 -5.94 10.11 -8.60
CA ILE A 60 -6.58 11.39 -8.22
C ILE A 60 -7.94 11.45 -8.90
N ASP A 61 -8.99 11.58 -8.10
CA ASP A 61 -10.32 11.96 -8.58
C ASP A 61 -10.37 13.49 -8.64
N LYS A 62 -10.30 14.02 -9.87
CA LYS A 62 -10.30 15.47 -10.11
C LYS A 62 -11.67 16.10 -9.84
N GLU A 63 -12.75 15.37 -10.03
CA GLU A 63 -14.10 15.91 -9.82
C GLU A 63 -14.37 16.10 -8.33
N ARG A 64 -13.93 15.15 -7.51
CA ARG A 64 -14.10 15.21 -6.04
C ARG A 64 -12.94 15.90 -5.34
N SER A 65 -11.86 16.22 -6.06
CA SER A 65 -10.60 16.72 -5.50
C SER A 65 -10.09 15.81 -4.38
N GLN A 66 -10.08 14.51 -4.64
CA GLN A 66 -9.70 13.47 -3.68
C GLN A 66 -8.60 12.60 -4.25
N ILE A 67 -7.78 12.04 -3.36
CA ILE A 67 -6.83 10.99 -3.70
C ILE A 67 -7.46 9.66 -3.28
N TYR A 68 -7.36 8.68 -4.14
CA TYR A 68 -7.72 7.31 -3.84
C TYR A 68 -6.45 6.46 -3.78
N THR A 69 -6.35 5.60 -2.78
CA THR A 69 -5.27 4.62 -2.64
C THR A 69 -5.87 3.25 -2.36
N ARG A 70 -5.58 2.27 -3.21
CA ARG A 70 -5.84 0.86 -2.97
C ARG A 70 -4.58 0.17 -2.48
N LEU A 71 -4.67 -0.50 -1.34
CA LEU A 71 -3.62 -1.33 -0.76
C LEU A 71 -3.99 -2.80 -0.99
N PHE A 72 -3.02 -3.57 -1.46
CA PHE A 72 -3.10 -5.02 -1.62
C PHE A 72 -2.12 -5.66 -0.63
N ILE A 73 -2.61 -6.60 0.18
CA ILE A 73 -1.81 -7.33 1.16
C ILE A 73 -2.02 -8.81 0.92
N ASP A 74 -0.93 -9.50 0.57
CA ASP A 74 -0.89 -10.95 0.45
C ASP A 74 -0.05 -11.53 1.59
N MET A 75 -0.50 -12.63 2.17
CA MET A 75 0.16 -13.30 3.29
C MET A 75 0.17 -14.80 3.05
N GLU A 76 1.28 -15.46 3.39
CA GLU A 76 1.43 -16.91 3.34
C GLU A 76 2.15 -17.38 4.59
N ALA A 77 1.53 -18.32 5.32
CA ALA A 77 2.12 -18.91 6.52
C ALA A 77 3.30 -19.82 6.13
N GLN A 78 4.35 -19.80 6.95
CA GLN A 78 5.57 -20.57 6.75
C GLN A 78 5.95 -21.33 8.02
N ASP A 79 6.67 -22.44 7.86
CA ASP A 79 7.30 -23.17 8.96
C ASP A 79 8.68 -22.59 9.34
N GLY A 80 9.36 -23.22 10.30
CA GLY A 80 10.68 -22.81 10.78
C GLY A 80 11.80 -22.89 9.73
N GLU A 81 11.59 -23.58 8.61
CA GLU A 81 12.53 -23.64 7.48
C GLU A 81 12.21 -22.60 6.39
N GLY A 82 11.08 -21.90 6.53
CA GLY A 82 10.61 -20.90 5.57
C GLY A 82 9.76 -21.50 4.44
N GLU A 83 9.37 -22.76 4.53
CA GLU A 83 8.53 -23.41 3.52
C GLU A 83 7.05 -23.08 3.72
N PRO A 84 6.24 -22.96 2.64
CA PRO A 84 4.83 -22.64 2.76
C PRO A 84 4.02 -23.73 3.47
N LEU A 85 3.19 -23.34 4.44
CA LEU A 85 2.30 -24.24 5.17
C LEU A 85 0.98 -24.52 4.44
N GLY A 86 0.76 -23.93 3.27
CA GLY A 86 -0.50 -24.09 2.53
C GLY A 86 -1.65 -23.21 3.00
N VAL A 87 -1.42 -22.29 3.95
CA VAL A 87 -2.40 -21.26 4.37
C VAL A 87 -2.02 -19.90 3.79
N LYS A 88 -2.95 -19.27 3.08
CA LYS A 88 -2.76 -17.96 2.44
C LYS A 88 -3.92 -17.04 2.73
N ALA A 89 -3.63 -15.76 2.92
CA ALA A 89 -4.65 -14.73 3.04
C ALA A 89 -4.36 -13.56 2.11
N ALA A 90 -5.40 -12.97 1.54
CA ALA A 90 -5.31 -11.80 0.68
C ALA A 90 -6.36 -10.76 1.09
N TYR A 91 -5.92 -9.53 1.32
CA TYR A 91 -6.77 -8.41 1.71
C TYR A 91 -6.57 -7.23 0.78
N VAL A 92 -7.66 -6.53 0.49
CA VAL A 92 -7.65 -5.31 -0.31
C VAL A 92 -8.37 -4.22 0.44
N PHE A 93 -7.69 -3.09 0.64
CA PHE A 93 -8.24 -1.92 1.31
C PHE A 93 -8.22 -0.71 0.40
N ASP A 94 -9.29 0.07 0.42
CA ASP A 94 -9.38 1.35 -0.26
C ASP A 94 -9.38 2.48 0.75
N PHE A 95 -8.56 3.48 0.47
CA PHE A 95 -8.44 4.72 1.22
C PHE A 95 -8.89 5.87 0.32
N GLU A 96 -9.82 6.68 0.81
CA GLU A 96 -10.16 7.98 0.24
C GLU A 96 -9.51 9.05 1.10
N LEU A 97 -8.72 9.93 0.48
CA LEU A 97 -7.92 10.96 1.11
C LEU A 97 -8.27 12.33 0.51
N LYS A 98 -8.12 13.39 1.29
CA LYS A 98 -8.23 14.78 0.83
C LYS A 98 -7.14 15.63 1.43
#